data_AF-A0A0V0YHJ9-F1
#
_entry.id   AF-A0A0V0YHJ9-F1
#
_cell.length_a   1.000
_cell.length_b   1.000
_cell.length_c   1.000
_cell.angle_alpha   90.00
_cell.angle_beta   90.00
_cell.angle_gamma   90.00
#
_symmetry.space_group_name_H-M   'P 1'
#
loop_
_entity.id
_entity.type
_entity.pdbx_description
1 polymer ?
#
loop_
_entity_poly.entity_id
_entity_poly.type
_entity_poly.pdbx_seq_one_letter_code
_entity_poly.pdbx_strand_id
1 'polypeptide(L)'
;MTNLIKSDSGEMIFGTESSSSTEESRVMSEKVQTMASSIYKEFERMIQQFGEESVKDLMPLVVSMLEALDLAQLEKEEHEVELELLKEDNEQLVTQYEREKQLRRSTEQRCLEVEDVFEEERSGMKEKLESLESIVRMLELKAKNCTDQVARLEDREVESKQEYNKLHDRYTELFRTHMDYMERTKFLMGSDKFDVSMTSSGVFSSGTGKNFTVPQFHDDNVEGRDLSSYPRRSERRSSAVDGWSFERTVPADAEFEAEDFCETPTKKAEETESPPTSTHNAADSGSDDALGVDLTGGLVDPAEFASAGMGREVENLIKENTELLETKNALNVVKNDLIAQLDGMARVNKIFCAKRYAVWRWSERS
;
A
#
# COMPACT_ATOMS: atom_id res chain seq x y z
N MET A 1 -8.52 -11.67 -42.47
CA MET A 1 -7.49 -12.69 -42.80
C MET A 1 -7.53 -13.75 -41.73
N THR A 2 -7.43 -14.99 -42.17
CA THR A 2 -7.70 -16.27 -41.50
C THR A 2 -6.81 -16.59 -40.31
N ASN A 3 -7.33 -17.44 -39.40
CA ASN A 3 -6.71 -18.61 -38.72
C ASN A 3 -7.46 -18.78 -37.38
N LEU A 4 -8.41 -19.71 -37.18
CA LEU A 4 -8.42 -21.17 -37.34
C LEU A 4 -7.25 -21.88 -36.65
N ILE A 5 -7.39 -22.10 -35.34
CA ILE A 5 -6.76 -23.23 -34.64
C ILE A 5 -7.87 -24.01 -33.94
N LYS A 6 -8.00 -25.24 -34.42
CA LYS A 6 -8.89 -26.30 -34.00
C LYS A 6 -8.15 -27.06 -32.91
N SER A 7 -8.68 -27.09 -31.70
CA SER A 7 -8.21 -27.98 -30.64
C SER A 7 -9.40 -28.77 -30.11
N ASP A 8 -9.40 -30.01 -30.57
CA ASP A 8 -10.18 -31.15 -30.14
C ASP A 8 -9.95 -31.42 -28.64
N SER A 9 -11.00 -31.48 -27.83
CA SER A 9 -10.92 -32.01 -26.47
C SER A 9 -12.25 -32.65 -26.10
N GLY A 10 -12.17 -33.98 -25.95
CA GLY A 10 -13.25 -34.93 -25.77
C GLY A 10 -14.29 -34.53 -24.72
N GLU A 11 -15.52 -34.41 -25.22
CA GLU A 11 -16.73 -34.42 -24.42
C GLU A 11 -16.98 -35.88 -24.04
N MET A 12 -16.65 -36.26 -22.79
CA MET A 12 -17.11 -37.53 -22.22
C MET A 12 -18.60 -37.38 -21.92
N ILE A 13 -19.40 -37.75 -22.91
CA ILE A 13 -20.85 -37.88 -22.84
C ILE A 13 -21.15 -39.03 -21.89
N PHE A 14 -21.45 -38.71 -20.63
CA PHE A 14 -22.03 -39.67 -19.69
C PHE A 14 -23.49 -39.88 -20.10
N GLY A 15 -23.67 -40.69 -21.14
CA GLY A 15 -24.97 -41.20 -21.54
C GLY A 15 -25.48 -42.13 -20.44
N THR A 16 -26.29 -41.57 -19.53
CA THR A 16 -27.23 -42.37 -18.75
C THR A 16 -28.41 -42.69 -19.66
N GLU A 17 -28.15 -43.43 -20.73
CA GLU A 17 -29.19 -44.06 -21.53
C GLU A 17 -29.42 -45.45 -20.94
N SER A 18 -30.32 -45.46 -19.97
CA SER A 18 -31.34 -46.49 -19.76
C SER A 18 -31.11 -47.75 -20.59
N SER A 19 -30.30 -48.66 -20.06
CA SER A 19 -30.12 -50.01 -20.60
C SER A 19 -31.42 -50.81 -20.40
N SER A 20 -32.37 -50.66 -21.32
CA SER A 20 -33.58 -51.49 -21.40
C SER A 20 -33.46 -52.60 -22.46
N SER A 21 -32.24 -53.00 -22.83
CA SER A 21 -31.99 -53.97 -23.91
C SER A 21 -30.89 -55.00 -23.59
N THR A 22 -30.77 -55.41 -22.32
CA THR A 22 -29.84 -56.46 -21.86
C THR A 22 -30.54 -57.67 -21.24
N GLU A 23 -31.75 -58.01 -21.70
CA GLU A 23 -32.41 -59.26 -21.29
C GLU A 23 -31.98 -60.49 -22.13
N GLU A 24 -31.18 -60.31 -23.18
CA GLU A 24 -30.70 -61.42 -24.00
C GLU A 24 -29.24 -61.75 -23.67
N SER A 25 -29.03 -62.82 -22.91
CA SER A 25 -27.74 -63.41 -22.50
C SER A 25 -27.03 -62.78 -21.30
N ARG A 26 -27.72 -62.64 -20.17
CA ARG A 26 -27.05 -62.53 -18.86
C ARG A 26 -26.49 -63.89 -18.45
N VAL A 27 -25.17 -64.00 -18.32
CA VAL A 27 -24.51 -65.23 -17.86
C VAL A 27 -24.69 -65.31 -16.34
N MET A 28 -25.39 -66.33 -15.85
CA MET A 28 -25.61 -66.53 -14.42
C MET A 28 -24.27 -66.65 -13.68
N SER A 29 -24.23 -66.25 -12.41
CA SER A 29 -23.05 -66.41 -11.56
C SER A 29 -22.55 -67.86 -11.61
N GLU A 30 -21.23 -68.06 -11.76
CA GLU A 30 -20.61 -69.39 -11.84
C GLU A 30 -20.98 -70.27 -10.63
N LYS A 31 -21.18 -69.63 -9.46
CA LYS A 31 -21.64 -70.30 -8.24
C LYS A 31 -23.09 -70.76 -8.37
N VAL A 32 -23.99 -69.90 -8.87
CA VAL A 32 -25.40 -70.22 -9.10
C VAL A 32 -25.53 -71.29 -10.20
N GLN A 33 -24.70 -71.21 -11.24
CA GLN A 33 -24.63 -72.22 -12.30
C GLN A 33 -24.21 -73.60 -11.79
N THR A 34 -23.23 -73.65 -10.91
CA THR A 34 -22.76 -74.90 -10.31
C THR A 34 -23.81 -75.52 -9.38
N MET A 35 -24.50 -74.68 -8.60
CA MET A 35 -25.62 -75.12 -7.76
C MET A 35 -26.80 -75.60 -8.59
N ALA A 36 -27.21 -74.83 -9.60
CA ALA A 36 -28.26 -75.20 -10.55
C ALA A 36 -27.94 -76.55 -11.20
N SER A 37 -26.73 -76.72 -11.73
CA SER A 37 -26.27 -77.98 -12.35
C SER A 37 -26.34 -79.17 -11.39
N SER A 38 -26.06 -78.96 -10.11
CA SER A 38 -26.14 -80.01 -9.09
C SER A 38 -27.59 -80.37 -8.75
N ILE A 39 -28.46 -79.37 -8.64
CA ILE A 39 -29.88 -79.55 -8.34
C ILE A 39 -30.61 -80.22 -9.52
N TYR A 40 -30.34 -79.81 -10.76
CA TYR A 40 -30.94 -80.45 -11.94
C TYR A 40 -30.50 -81.92 -12.10
N LYS A 41 -29.25 -82.27 -11.76
CA LYS A 41 -28.78 -83.67 -11.74
C LYS A 41 -29.48 -84.53 -10.67
N GLU A 42 -29.89 -83.93 -9.55
CA GLU A 42 -30.71 -84.61 -8.54
C GLU A 42 -32.14 -84.79 -9.03
N PHE A 43 -32.74 -83.77 -9.65
CA PHE A 43 -34.07 -83.89 -10.25
C PHE A 43 -34.13 -84.93 -11.35
N GLU A 44 -33.09 -85.04 -12.19
CA GLU A 44 -33.00 -86.07 -13.22
C GLU A 44 -33.03 -87.48 -12.60
N ARG A 45 -32.30 -87.71 -11.50
CA ARG A 45 -32.36 -88.98 -10.75
C ARG A 45 -33.72 -89.24 -10.11
N MET A 46 -34.38 -88.20 -9.61
CA MET A 46 -35.71 -88.30 -9.00
C MET A 46 -36.78 -88.66 -10.03
N ILE A 47 -36.73 -88.04 -11.22
CA ILE A 47 -37.61 -88.34 -12.35
C ILE A 47 -37.41 -89.78 -12.83
N GLN A 48 -36.17 -90.27 -12.89
CA GLN A 48 -35.88 -91.66 -13.27
C GLN A 48 -36.48 -92.70 -12.31
N GLN A 49 -36.57 -92.39 -11.01
CA GLN A 49 -37.06 -93.34 -10.00
C GLN A 49 -38.56 -93.21 -9.70
N PHE A 50 -39.11 -92.00 -9.71
CA PHE A 50 -40.47 -91.70 -9.24
C PHE A 50 -41.37 -91.09 -10.32
N GLY A 51 -40.87 -90.89 -11.54
CA GLY A 51 -41.60 -90.27 -12.64
C GLY A 51 -41.66 -88.75 -12.57
N GLU A 52 -42.04 -88.13 -13.68
CA GLU A 52 -42.00 -86.67 -13.90
C GLU A 52 -42.94 -85.88 -12.98
N GLU A 53 -44.11 -86.42 -12.68
CA GLU A 53 -45.12 -85.76 -11.82
C GLU A 53 -44.62 -85.50 -10.40
N SER A 54 -43.55 -86.18 -9.96
CA SER A 54 -42.96 -85.98 -8.63
C SER A 54 -42.23 -84.63 -8.47
N VAL A 55 -41.81 -83.98 -9.56
CA VAL A 55 -41.00 -82.75 -9.54
C VAL A 55 -41.75 -81.54 -10.12
N LYS A 56 -42.89 -81.76 -10.78
CA LYS A 56 -43.65 -80.77 -11.55
C LYS A 56 -43.95 -79.47 -10.81
N ASP A 57 -44.37 -79.55 -9.54
CA ASP A 57 -44.69 -78.37 -8.72
C ASP A 57 -43.46 -77.76 -8.04
N LEU A 58 -42.38 -78.55 -7.88
CA LEU A 58 -41.15 -78.14 -7.20
C LEU A 58 -40.18 -77.43 -8.15
N MET A 59 -40.14 -77.82 -9.42
CA MET A 59 -39.26 -77.24 -10.44
C MET A 59 -39.42 -75.71 -10.54
N PRO A 60 -40.63 -75.14 -10.66
CA PRO A 60 -40.82 -73.69 -10.79
C PRO A 60 -40.34 -72.93 -9.54
N LEU A 61 -40.51 -73.51 -8.34
CA LEU A 61 -40.05 -72.90 -7.09
C LEU A 61 -38.53 -72.85 -7.01
N VAL A 62 -37.85 -73.92 -7.44
CA VAL A 62 -36.38 -73.96 -7.48
C VAL A 62 -35.83 -73.02 -8.55
N VAL A 63 -36.45 -72.96 -9.73
CA VAL A 63 -36.08 -72.00 -10.78
C VAL A 63 -36.20 -70.58 -10.25
N SER A 64 -37.34 -70.20 -9.66
CA SER A 64 -37.54 -68.87 -9.07
C SER A 64 -36.54 -68.56 -7.96
N MET A 65 -36.16 -69.54 -7.15
CA MET A 65 -35.14 -69.38 -6.11
C MET A 65 -33.74 -69.18 -6.69
N LEU A 66 -33.40 -69.90 -7.77
CA LEU A 66 -32.12 -69.73 -8.47
C LEU A 66 -32.04 -68.38 -9.18
N GLU A 67 -33.13 -67.93 -9.80
CA GLU A 67 -33.24 -66.59 -10.41
C GLU A 67 -33.09 -65.49 -9.35
N ALA A 68 -33.80 -65.60 -8.21
CA ALA A 68 -33.68 -64.65 -7.11
C ALA A 68 -32.26 -64.63 -6.51
N LEU A 69 -31.60 -65.79 -6.43
CA LEU A 69 -30.23 -65.89 -5.96
C LEU A 69 -29.23 -65.28 -6.94
N ASP A 70 -29.45 -65.44 -8.25
CA ASP A 70 -28.63 -64.83 -9.29
C ASP A 70 -28.76 -63.31 -9.27
N LEU A 71 -29.99 -62.78 -9.16
CA LEU A 71 -30.23 -61.36 -8.97
C LEU A 71 -29.52 -60.81 -7.72
N ALA A 72 -29.61 -61.52 -6.59
CA ALA A 72 -28.93 -61.12 -5.36
C ALA A 72 -27.39 -61.20 -5.45
N GLN A 73 -26.83 -62.12 -6.26
CA GLN A 73 -25.40 -62.13 -6.54
C GLN A 73 -24.97 -60.88 -7.31
N LEU A 74 -25.77 -60.46 -8.28
CA LEU A 74 -25.46 -59.33 -9.14
C LEU A 74 -25.58 -58.00 -8.40
N GLU A 75 -26.62 -57.81 -7.59
CA GLU A 75 -26.74 -56.65 -6.70
C GLU A 75 -25.55 -56.58 -5.74
N LYS A 76 -25.09 -57.73 -5.23
CA LYS A 76 -23.91 -57.77 -4.36
C LYS A 76 -22.64 -57.32 -5.09
N GLU A 77 -22.40 -57.80 -6.31
CA GLU A 77 -21.24 -57.40 -7.12
C GLU A 77 -21.27 -55.91 -7.46
N GLU A 78 -22.45 -55.38 -7.77
CA GLU A 78 -22.66 -53.94 -8.00
C GLU A 78 -22.31 -53.12 -6.75
N HIS A 79 -22.82 -53.51 -5.58
CA HIS A 79 -22.46 -52.85 -4.32
C HIS A 79 -20.99 -53.01 -3.95
N GLU A 80 -20.34 -54.11 -4.33
CA GLU A 80 -18.91 -54.32 -4.12
C GLU A 80 -18.08 -53.31 -4.93
N VAL A 81 -18.44 -53.08 -6.19
CA VAL A 81 -17.83 -52.05 -7.05
C VAL A 81 -18.08 -50.64 -6.50
N GLU A 82 -19.31 -50.33 -6.08
CA GLU A 82 -19.65 -49.03 -5.49
C GLU A 82 -18.82 -48.76 -4.22
N LEU A 83 -18.64 -49.77 -3.37
CA LEU A 83 -17.80 -49.67 -2.17
C LEU A 83 -16.33 -49.45 -2.51
N GLU A 84 -15.81 -50.02 -3.58
CA GLU A 84 -14.43 -49.78 -4.03
C GLU A 84 -14.25 -48.34 -4.54
N LEU A 85 -15.18 -47.84 -5.36
CA LEU A 85 -15.17 -46.46 -5.83
C LEU A 85 -15.22 -45.46 -4.66
N LEU A 86 -16.10 -45.68 -3.70
CA LEU A 86 -16.20 -44.81 -2.51
C LEU A 86 -14.94 -44.84 -1.64
N LYS A 87 -14.22 -45.98 -1.59
CA LYS A 87 -12.93 -46.06 -0.89
C LYS A 87 -11.85 -45.27 -1.62
N GLU A 88 -11.78 -45.37 -2.95
CA GLU A 88 -10.83 -44.61 -3.76
C GLU A 88 -11.09 -43.10 -3.63
N ASP A 89 -12.35 -42.67 -3.69
CA ASP A 89 -12.74 -41.27 -3.50
C ASP A 89 -12.36 -40.77 -2.10
N ASN A 90 -12.55 -41.59 -1.06
CA ASN A 90 -12.16 -41.25 0.30
C ASN A 90 -10.63 -41.09 0.43
N GLU A 91 -9.86 -42.00 -0.18
CA GLU A 91 -8.40 -41.91 -0.20
C GLU A 91 -7.93 -40.64 -0.91
N GLN A 92 -8.52 -40.30 -2.06
CA GLN A 92 -8.23 -39.05 -2.76
C GLN A 92 -8.54 -37.83 -1.89
N LEU A 93 -9.71 -37.79 -1.26
CA LEU A 93 -10.11 -36.71 -0.34
C LEU A 93 -9.13 -36.55 0.82
N VAL A 94 -8.67 -37.65 1.42
CA VAL A 94 -7.68 -37.64 2.50
C VAL A 94 -6.36 -37.03 2.00
N THR A 95 -5.85 -37.44 0.83
CA THR A 95 -4.60 -36.87 0.31
C THR A 95 -4.72 -35.38 -0.01
N GLN A 96 -5.87 -34.92 -0.51
CA GLN A 96 -6.10 -33.49 -0.74
C GLN A 96 -6.18 -32.71 0.56
N TYR A 97 -6.94 -33.22 1.54
CA TYR A 97 -7.02 -32.64 2.88
C TYR A 97 -5.63 -32.50 3.52
N GLU A 98 -4.78 -33.52 3.42
CA GLU A 98 -3.42 -33.46 3.97
C GLU A 98 -2.53 -32.43 3.28
N ARG A 99 -2.61 -32.30 1.95
CA ARG A 99 -1.91 -31.25 1.19
C ARG A 99 -2.38 -29.86 1.61
N GLU A 100 -3.68 -29.64 1.66
CA GLU A 100 -4.27 -28.36 2.06
C GLU A 100 -3.89 -27.99 3.49
N LYS A 101 -3.93 -28.97 4.41
CA LYS A 101 -3.48 -28.81 5.80
C LYS A 101 -1.99 -28.46 5.91
N GLN A 102 -1.16 -28.94 5.00
CA GLN A 102 0.27 -28.55 4.95
C GLN A 102 0.44 -27.14 4.41
N LEU A 103 -0.25 -26.79 3.32
CA LEU A 103 -0.22 -25.46 2.72
C LEU A 103 -0.70 -24.40 3.71
N ARG A 104 -1.81 -24.66 4.41
CA ARG A 104 -2.35 -23.76 5.43
C ARG A 104 -1.37 -23.51 6.58
N ARG A 105 -0.67 -24.54 7.05
CA ARG A 105 0.37 -24.36 8.08
C ARG A 105 1.55 -23.53 7.57
N SER A 106 1.94 -23.72 6.31
CA SER A 106 3.01 -22.93 5.68
C SER A 106 2.62 -21.45 5.52
N THR A 107 1.37 -21.17 5.12
CA THR A 107 0.88 -19.79 4.99
C THR A 107 0.70 -19.11 6.34
N GLU A 108 0.18 -19.82 7.35
CA GLU A 108 0.08 -19.32 8.73
C GLU A 108 1.48 -18.98 9.29
N GLN A 109 2.48 -19.85 9.08
CA GLN A 109 3.87 -19.57 9.47
C GLN A 109 4.44 -18.32 8.78
N ARG A 110 4.23 -18.19 7.45
CA ARG A 110 4.67 -17.01 6.70
C ARG A 110 3.97 -15.73 7.16
N CYS A 111 2.70 -15.83 7.59
CA CYS A 111 1.97 -14.69 8.12
C CYS A 111 2.61 -14.18 9.41
N LEU A 112 2.93 -15.09 10.34
CA LEU A 112 3.61 -14.76 11.59
C LEU A 112 4.97 -14.09 11.34
N GLU A 113 5.79 -14.63 10.44
CA GLU A 113 7.09 -14.04 10.09
C GLU A 113 6.95 -12.61 9.54
N VAL A 114 5.93 -12.36 8.73
CA VAL A 114 5.65 -11.03 8.19
C VAL A 114 5.14 -10.08 9.29
N GLU A 115 4.28 -10.56 10.18
CA GLU A 115 3.82 -9.80 11.35
C GLU A 115 5.00 -9.38 12.23
N ASP A 116 5.93 -10.28 12.55
CA ASP A 116 7.12 -9.98 13.36
C ASP A 116 7.99 -8.88 12.72
N VAL A 117 8.22 -8.95 11.41
CA VAL A 117 8.98 -7.91 10.68
C VAL A 117 8.26 -6.56 10.74
N PHE A 118 6.93 -6.54 10.54
CA PHE A 118 6.16 -5.31 10.66
C PHE A 118 6.16 -4.75 12.08
N GLU A 119 6.13 -5.60 13.11
CA GLU A 119 6.23 -5.16 14.50
C GLU A 119 7.60 -4.54 14.80
N GLU A 120 8.68 -5.12 14.28
CA GLU A 120 10.04 -4.58 14.38
C GLU A 120 10.16 -3.22 13.69
N GLU A 121 9.71 -3.10 12.44
CA GLU A 121 9.71 -1.83 11.70
C GLU A 121 8.87 -0.76 12.42
N ARG A 122 7.69 -1.13 12.91
CA ARG A 122 6.81 -0.23 13.67
C ARG A 122 7.48 0.25 14.96
N SER A 123 8.16 -0.64 15.69
CA SER A 123 8.91 -0.29 16.89
C SER A 123 10.04 0.69 16.58
N GLY A 124 10.84 0.41 15.54
CA GLY A 124 11.92 1.30 15.11
C GLY A 124 11.44 2.68 14.65
N MET A 125 10.29 2.76 13.97
CA MET A 125 9.69 4.05 13.61
C MET A 125 9.16 4.80 14.83
N LYS A 126 8.59 4.10 15.80
CA LYS A 126 8.11 4.69 17.05
C LYS A 126 9.26 5.30 17.86
N GLU A 127 10.39 4.61 18.00
CA GLU A 127 11.58 5.14 18.66
C GLU A 127 12.10 6.42 17.98
N LYS A 128 12.14 6.43 16.64
CA LYS A 128 12.51 7.63 15.87
C LYS A 128 11.55 8.79 16.15
N LEU A 129 10.24 8.51 16.19
CA LEU A 129 9.23 9.50 16.50
C LEU A 129 9.43 10.10 17.90
N GLU A 130 9.63 9.25 18.92
CA GLU A 130 9.92 9.69 20.30
C GLU A 130 11.20 10.55 20.37
N SER A 131 12.23 10.19 19.60
CA SER A 131 13.48 10.98 19.53
C SER A 131 13.25 12.36 18.88
N LEU A 132 12.47 12.42 17.80
CA LEU A 132 12.13 13.67 17.11
C LEU A 132 11.25 14.56 17.99
N GLU A 133 10.29 14.01 18.71
CA GLU A 133 9.49 14.74 19.69
C GLU A 133 10.36 15.38 20.78
N SER A 134 11.40 14.66 21.24
CA SER A 134 12.36 15.21 22.20
C SER A 134 13.16 16.38 21.63
N ILE A 135 13.61 16.26 20.38
CA ILE A 135 14.32 17.34 19.66
C ILE A 135 13.40 18.55 19.47
N VAL A 136 12.15 18.35 19.05
CA VAL A 136 11.16 19.42 18.87
C VAL A 136 10.94 20.16 20.19
N ARG A 137 10.69 19.44 21.30
CA ARG A 137 10.55 20.06 22.63
C ARG A 137 11.77 20.90 23.02
N MET A 138 12.98 20.42 22.71
CA MET A 138 14.21 21.18 22.95
C MET A 138 14.29 22.46 22.09
N LEU A 139 13.95 22.36 20.81
CA LEU A 139 13.98 23.49 19.88
C LEU A 139 12.92 24.53 20.23
N GLU A 140 11.73 24.12 20.66
CA GLU A 140 10.68 25.01 21.15
C GLU A 140 11.16 25.82 22.36
N LEU A 141 11.85 25.17 23.31
CA LEU A 141 12.42 25.87 24.46
C LEU A 141 13.50 26.87 24.03
N LYS A 142 14.37 26.50 23.08
CA LYS A 142 15.37 27.41 22.51
C LYS A 142 14.70 28.59 21.79
N ALA A 143 13.65 28.35 21.02
CA ALA A 143 12.91 29.40 20.33
C ALA A 143 12.31 30.39 21.33
N LYS A 144 11.65 29.89 22.39
CA LYS A 144 11.12 30.72 23.50
C LYS A 144 12.23 31.56 24.14
N ASN A 145 13.37 30.95 24.48
CA ASN A 145 14.50 31.68 25.07
C ASN A 145 15.05 32.79 24.15
N CYS A 146 15.13 32.53 22.84
CA CYS A 146 15.54 33.54 21.87
C CYS A 146 14.53 34.68 21.77
N THR A 147 13.23 34.36 21.71
CA THR A 147 12.15 35.38 21.70
C THR A 147 12.21 36.26 22.94
N ASP A 148 12.39 35.68 24.13
CA ASP A 148 12.54 36.42 25.38
C ASP A 148 13.78 37.33 25.36
N GLN A 149 14.87 36.88 24.74
CA GLN A 149 16.09 37.70 24.58
C GLN A 149 15.87 38.88 23.64
N VAL A 150 15.15 38.67 22.53
CA VAL A 150 14.80 39.71 21.56
C VAL A 150 13.92 40.77 22.23
N ALA A 151 12.86 40.36 22.95
CA ALA A 151 11.98 41.29 23.65
C ALA A 151 12.76 42.21 24.63
N ARG A 152 13.70 41.65 25.40
CA ARG A 152 14.57 42.43 26.30
C ARG A 152 15.53 43.39 25.57
N LEU A 153 15.86 43.12 24.31
CA LEU A 153 16.66 44.03 23.49
C LEU A 153 15.77 45.15 22.92
N GLU A 154 14.57 44.82 22.47
CA GLU A 154 13.57 45.78 21.98
C GLU A 154 13.18 46.78 23.06
N ASP A 155 12.92 46.32 24.30
CA ASP A 155 12.62 47.20 25.43
C ASP A 155 13.75 48.22 25.68
N ARG A 156 15.02 47.77 25.66
CA ARG A 156 16.18 48.65 25.81
C ARG A 156 16.36 49.62 24.65
N GLU A 157 16.03 49.19 23.43
CA GLU A 157 16.02 50.06 22.26
C GLU A 157 14.96 51.16 22.41
N VAL A 158 13.76 50.80 22.87
CA VAL A 158 12.66 51.73 23.13
C VAL A 158 13.06 52.74 24.21
N GLU A 159 13.64 52.29 25.33
CA GLU A 159 14.15 53.17 26.39
C GLU A 159 15.17 54.18 25.84
N SER A 160 16.16 53.71 25.08
CA SER A 160 17.18 54.56 24.45
C SER A 160 16.57 55.58 23.47
N LYS A 161 15.60 55.17 22.65
CA LYS A 161 14.85 56.09 21.76
C LYS A 161 14.10 57.15 22.57
N GLN A 162 13.46 56.77 23.68
CA GLN A 162 12.77 57.72 24.55
C GLN A 162 13.74 58.73 25.18
N GLU A 163 14.93 58.29 25.61
CA GLU A 163 15.97 59.19 26.14
C GLU A 163 16.48 60.16 25.07
N TYR A 164 16.71 59.67 23.85
CA TYR A 164 17.10 60.49 22.71
C TYR A 164 16.03 61.55 22.40
N ASN A 165 14.75 61.15 22.36
CA ASN A 165 13.63 62.08 22.13
C ASN A 165 13.54 63.14 23.22
N LYS A 166 13.66 62.77 24.50
CA LYS A 166 13.70 63.73 25.62
C LYS A 166 14.86 64.73 25.47
N LEU A 167 16.04 64.25 25.07
CA LEU A 167 17.21 65.10 24.85
C LEU A 167 16.99 66.05 23.66
N HIS A 168 16.38 65.53 22.59
CA HIS A 168 16.03 66.30 21.40
C HIS A 168 15.01 67.41 21.71
N ASP A 169 13.97 67.11 22.48
CA ASP A 169 12.97 68.09 22.93
C ASP A 169 13.62 69.21 23.74
N ARG A 170 14.50 68.85 24.70
CA ARG A 170 15.26 69.82 25.51
C ARG A 170 16.17 70.70 24.65
N TYR A 171 16.87 70.13 23.68
CA TYR A 171 17.72 70.88 22.76
C TYR A 171 16.89 71.84 21.90
N THR A 172 15.75 71.37 21.40
CA THR A 172 14.84 72.18 20.58
C THR A 172 14.26 73.34 21.38
N GLU A 173 13.87 73.12 22.64
CA GLU A 173 13.40 74.17 23.53
C GLU A 173 14.50 75.20 23.84
N LEU A 174 15.73 74.75 24.12
CA LEU A 174 16.87 75.64 24.30
C LEU A 174 17.13 76.50 23.05
N PHE A 175 17.02 75.90 21.86
CA PHE A 175 17.16 76.63 20.60
C PHE A 175 16.06 77.68 20.42
N ARG A 176 14.78 77.34 20.68
CA ARG A 176 13.66 78.30 20.64
C ARG A 176 13.88 79.47 21.59
N THR A 177 14.24 79.20 22.84
CA THR A 177 14.49 80.26 23.84
C THR A 177 15.65 81.18 23.45
N HIS A 178 16.71 80.63 22.85
CA HIS A 178 17.82 81.41 22.31
C HIS A 178 17.37 82.29 21.12
N MET A 179 16.57 81.74 20.21
CA MET A 179 16.00 82.48 19.08
C MET A 179 15.12 83.63 19.57
N ASP A 180 14.21 83.39 20.52
CA ASP A 180 13.35 84.42 21.12
C ASP A 180 14.17 85.52 21.81
N TYR A 181 15.29 85.17 22.44
CA TYR A 181 16.19 86.14 23.06
C TYR A 181 16.89 87.02 22.00
N MET A 182 17.37 86.41 20.91
CA MET A 182 17.95 87.14 19.79
C MET A 182 16.93 88.08 19.14
N GLU A 183 15.70 87.63 18.93
CA GLU A 183 14.61 88.44 18.37
C GLU A 183 14.26 89.61 19.28
N ARG A 184 14.14 89.38 20.60
CA ARG A 184 13.96 90.45 21.60
C ARG A 184 15.11 91.45 21.58
N THR A 185 16.35 90.99 21.45
CA THR A 185 17.54 91.84 21.36
C THR A 185 17.55 92.66 20.05
N LYS A 186 17.16 92.04 18.93
CA LYS A 186 17.00 92.71 17.63
C LYS A 186 15.96 93.82 17.69
N PHE A 187 14.83 93.55 18.32
CA PHE A 187 13.78 94.54 18.52
C PHE A 187 14.24 95.72 19.39
N LEU A 188 15.00 95.45 20.47
CA LEU A 188 15.49 96.48 21.38
C LEU A 188 16.57 97.39 20.78
N MET A 189 17.48 96.85 19.97
CA MET A 189 18.59 97.60 19.36
C MET A 189 18.19 98.33 18.05
N GLY A 190 17.05 97.97 17.46
CA GLY A 190 16.60 98.43 16.14
C GLY A 190 17.32 97.66 15.01
N SER A 191 16.57 97.22 13.99
CA SER A 191 17.07 96.32 12.92
C SER A 191 18.42 96.76 12.35
N ASP A 192 18.58 98.05 12.06
CA ASP A 192 19.78 98.57 11.38
C ASP A 192 21.04 98.51 12.24
N LYS A 193 20.92 98.57 13.57
CA LYS A 193 22.07 98.46 14.50
C LYS A 193 22.35 97.01 14.92
N PHE A 194 21.33 96.15 14.91
CA PHE A 194 21.46 94.74 15.27
C PHE A 194 22.21 93.92 14.20
N ASP A 195 21.92 94.15 12.92
CA ASP A 195 22.58 93.42 11.83
C ASP A 195 24.09 93.80 11.70
N VAL A 196 24.46 95.04 12.02
CA VAL A 196 25.87 95.48 12.15
C VAL A 196 26.57 94.82 13.35
N SER A 197 25.86 94.63 14.48
CA SER A 197 26.42 93.97 15.66
C SER A 197 26.62 92.45 15.44
N MET A 198 25.70 91.78 14.75
CA MET A 198 25.79 90.34 14.45
C MET A 198 26.89 90.02 13.44
N THR A 199 27.09 90.87 12.44
CA THR A 199 28.18 90.73 11.45
C THR A 199 29.57 90.98 12.07
N SER A 200 29.67 91.82 13.10
CA SER A 200 30.92 92.04 13.84
C SER A 200 31.33 90.88 14.77
N SER A 201 30.38 90.04 15.20
CA SER A 201 30.61 88.88 16.08
C SER A 201 30.84 87.57 15.32
N GLY A 202 30.89 87.60 13.98
CA GLY A 202 31.39 86.51 13.15
C GLY A 202 30.51 85.24 13.08
N VAL A 203 29.20 85.33 13.29
CA VAL A 203 28.33 84.13 13.38
C VAL A 203 27.47 83.86 12.14
N PHE A 204 27.50 84.70 11.09
CA PHE A 204 26.81 84.37 9.83
C PHE A 204 27.63 84.81 8.61
N SER A 205 28.22 83.84 7.90
CA SER A 205 28.66 84.03 6.52
C SER A 205 27.44 83.97 5.60
N SER A 206 27.11 85.11 5.02
CA SER A 206 26.09 85.24 3.98
C SER A 206 26.54 84.49 2.71
N GLY A 207 25.81 83.46 2.33
CA GLY A 207 26.03 82.66 1.14
C GLY A 207 24.73 82.03 0.65
N THR A 208 24.00 82.77 -0.19
CA THR A 208 23.00 82.28 -1.17
C THR A 208 21.88 81.35 -0.70
N GLY A 209 20.69 81.95 -0.51
CA GLY A 209 19.38 81.43 -0.91
C GLY A 209 19.15 79.92 -0.93
N LYS A 210 18.86 79.35 0.23
CA LYS A 210 17.96 78.20 0.41
C LYS A 210 17.20 78.40 1.72
N ASN A 211 15.88 78.31 1.68
CA ASN A 211 15.06 78.30 2.90
C ASN A 211 15.57 77.17 3.80
N PHE A 212 16.08 77.50 4.99
CA PHE A 212 16.49 76.49 5.97
C PHE A 212 15.23 75.95 6.66
N THR A 213 14.63 74.93 6.04
CA THR A 213 13.56 74.15 6.64
C THR A 213 14.20 73.14 7.60
N VAL A 214 13.76 73.12 8.86
CA VAL A 214 14.10 72.05 9.81
C VAL A 214 13.71 70.71 9.17
N PRO A 215 14.60 69.71 9.04
CA PRO A 215 14.22 68.41 8.51
C PRO A 215 13.15 67.81 9.41
N GLN A 216 11.93 67.73 8.89
CA GLN A 216 10.87 66.91 9.47
C GLN A 216 11.22 65.48 9.09
N PHE A 217 11.84 64.75 10.02
CA PHE A 217 12.06 63.32 9.85
C PHE A 217 10.70 62.64 9.93
N HIS A 218 10.26 62.11 8.79
CA HIS A 218 9.15 61.18 8.75
C HIS A 218 9.54 59.91 9.51
N ASP A 219 8.64 59.42 10.36
CA ASP A 219 8.61 58.03 10.82
C ASP A 219 8.45 57.13 9.59
N ASP A 220 9.56 56.77 8.95
CA ASP A 220 9.56 55.66 8.01
C ASP A 220 9.51 54.37 8.84
N ASN A 221 8.29 53.83 8.93
CA ASN A 221 7.97 52.48 9.36
C ASN A 221 9.00 51.50 8.77
N VAL A 222 9.88 50.96 9.61
CA VAL A 222 10.84 49.91 9.21
C VAL A 222 10.13 48.57 9.28
N GLU A 223 9.13 48.38 8.42
CA GLU A 223 8.65 47.05 8.06
C GLU A 223 9.19 46.74 6.67
N GLY A 224 10.13 45.79 6.59
CA GLY A 224 10.50 45.16 5.33
C GLY A 224 11.79 45.62 4.66
N ARG A 225 12.91 45.73 5.40
CA ARG A 225 14.24 45.66 4.77
C ARG A 225 14.91 44.33 5.05
N ASP A 226 14.98 43.54 4.00
CA ASP A 226 15.65 42.25 3.90
C ASP A 226 17.16 42.41 4.19
N LEU A 227 17.61 41.89 5.33
CA LEU A 227 18.99 42.01 5.85
C LEU A 227 19.92 40.90 5.32
N SER A 228 19.87 40.60 4.02
CA SER A 228 20.72 39.55 3.43
C SER A 228 22.06 40.05 2.85
N SER A 229 22.44 41.33 2.99
CA SER A 229 23.66 41.85 2.36
C SER A 229 24.42 42.83 3.24
N TYR A 230 25.19 42.31 4.19
CA TYR A 230 26.37 43.00 4.71
C TYR A 230 27.55 42.02 4.81
N PRO A 231 28.74 42.37 4.29
CA PRO A 231 29.92 41.54 4.44
C PRO A 231 30.41 41.63 5.88
N ARG A 232 30.47 40.47 6.54
CA ARG A 232 30.97 40.28 7.90
C ARG A 232 32.45 40.70 7.98
N ARG A 233 32.74 41.90 8.49
CA ARG A 233 34.11 42.35 8.80
C ARG A 233 34.44 42.00 10.25
N SER A 234 35.55 41.29 10.39
CA SER A 234 36.15 40.81 11.64
C SER A 234 36.57 41.95 12.56
N GLU A 235 36.17 41.90 13.83
CA GLU A 235 36.95 42.45 14.93
C GLU A 235 36.97 41.49 16.13
N ARG A 236 38.19 41.05 16.47
CA ARG A 236 38.57 40.41 17.72
C ARG A 236 38.61 41.44 18.86
N ARG A 237 38.06 41.07 20.02
CA ARG A 237 38.50 41.31 21.44
C ARG A 237 37.24 41.22 22.33
N SER A 238 36.95 40.09 22.97
CA SER A 238 37.45 39.61 24.27
C SER A 238 37.07 40.47 25.49
N SER A 239 36.08 39.98 26.27
CA SER A 239 36.06 39.93 27.75
C SER A 239 34.95 38.95 28.18
N ALA A 240 35.27 37.68 28.41
CA ALA A 240 35.54 37.13 29.75
C ALA A 240 34.36 37.31 30.73
N VAL A 241 33.48 36.30 30.80
CA VAL A 241 33.05 35.70 32.07
C VAL A 241 32.69 34.23 31.81
N ASP A 242 33.11 33.41 32.77
CA ASP A 242 33.16 31.95 32.85
C ASP A 242 31.80 31.27 32.58
N GLY A 243 31.67 30.02 32.17
CA GLY A 243 32.57 28.88 32.22
C GLY A 243 31.69 27.66 32.46
N TRP A 244 31.45 26.85 31.42
CA TRP A 244 31.14 25.43 31.54
C TRP A 244 31.64 24.73 30.28
N SER A 245 32.89 24.30 30.38
CA SER A 245 33.48 23.30 29.51
C SER A 245 32.89 21.94 29.90
N PHE A 246 32.10 21.33 29.03
CA PHE A 246 31.99 19.88 28.99
C PHE A 246 32.76 19.41 27.76
N GLU A 247 33.85 18.70 28.03
CA GLU A 247 34.80 18.20 27.07
C GLU A 247 34.11 17.34 26.01
N ARG A 248 34.44 17.64 24.75
CA ARG A 248 34.16 16.77 23.62
C ARG A 248 35.19 15.66 23.63
N THR A 249 34.93 14.60 24.38
CA THR A 249 35.56 13.30 24.14
C THR A 249 34.86 12.70 22.93
N VAL A 250 35.40 12.93 21.73
CA VAL A 250 35.09 12.09 20.58
C VAL A 250 35.86 10.80 20.81
N PRO A 251 35.23 9.63 20.93
CA PRO A 251 35.96 8.39 20.77
C PRO A 251 36.45 8.35 19.32
N ALA A 252 37.74 8.59 19.13
CA ALA A 252 38.46 7.99 18.03
C ALA A 252 38.38 6.49 18.30
N ASP A 253 37.49 5.80 17.56
CA ASP A 253 37.44 4.35 17.28
C ASP A 253 36.04 4.02 16.72
N ALA A 254 35.65 4.70 15.64
CA ALA A 254 34.56 4.27 14.78
C ALA A 254 35.18 3.92 13.44
N GLU A 255 35.72 2.71 13.36
CA GLU A 255 36.08 2.05 12.12
C GLU A 255 34.83 2.04 11.22
N PHE A 256 34.92 2.79 10.13
CA PHE A 256 33.97 2.73 9.03
C PHE A 256 34.22 1.42 8.28
N GLU A 257 33.62 0.35 8.78
CA GLU A 257 33.51 -0.92 8.05
C GLU A 257 32.45 -0.73 6.96
N ALA A 258 32.93 -0.59 5.74
CA ALA A 258 32.13 -0.69 4.53
C ALA A 258 31.80 -2.17 4.30
N GLU A 259 30.77 -2.66 4.99
CA GLU A 259 30.25 -4.01 4.77
C GLU A 259 29.38 -4.08 3.52
N ASP A 260 29.58 -5.18 2.82
CA ASP A 260 29.28 -5.47 1.43
C ASP A 260 27.79 -5.73 1.23
N PHE A 261 27.07 -4.81 0.58
CA PHE A 261 25.69 -5.07 0.17
C PHE A 261 25.68 -5.82 -1.17
N CYS A 262 25.55 -7.15 -1.07
CA CYS A 262 25.04 -8.00 -2.15
C CYS A 262 24.28 -9.23 -1.61
N GLU A 263 23.02 -9.32 -2.05
CA GLU A 263 22.22 -10.51 -2.37
C GLU A 263 21.70 -11.44 -1.26
N THR A 264 20.38 -11.71 -1.32
CA THR A 264 19.74 -13.05 -1.49
C THR A 264 18.19 -12.89 -1.45
N PRO A 265 17.34 -13.89 -1.78
CA PRO A 265 16.88 -14.19 -3.13
C PRO A 265 15.34 -14.17 -3.25
N THR A 266 14.77 -13.44 -4.21
CA THR A 266 13.33 -13.56 -4.53
C THR A 266 13.05 -14.84 -5.32
N LYS A 267 12.54 -15.87 -4.64
CA LYS A 267 11.88 -17.01 -5.31
C LYS A 267 10.40 -16.68 -5.51
N LYS A 268 10.04 -16.55 -6.79
CA LYS A 268 8.69 -16.58 -7.35
C LYS A 268 8.03 -17.92 -7.01
N ALA A 269 6.79 -17.88 -6.51
CA ALA A 269 5.84 -18.98 -6.66
C ALA A 269 4.63 -18.41 -7.42
N GLU A 270 4.31 -19.06 -8.54
CA GLU A 270 3.14 -18.83 -9.37
C GLU A 270 1.87 -19.21 -8.58
N GLU A 271 0.90 -18.30 -8.53
CA GLU A 271 -0.49 -18.63 -8.20
C GLU A 271 -1.29 -18.62 -9.50
N THR A 272 -1.60 -19.82 -9.98
CA THR A 272 -2.65 -20.10 -10.96
C THR A 272 -3.95 -20.30 -10.18
N GLU A 273 -4.86 -19.33 -10.21
CA GLU A 273 -6.22 -19.50 -9.71
C GLU A 273 -7.17 -19.87 -10.87
N SER A 274 -7.82 -21.02 -10.72
CA SER A 274 -8.98 -21.49 -11.49
C SER A 274 -10.28 -20.89 -10.95
N PRO A 275 -11.34 -20.71 -11.78
CA PRO A 275 -12.59 -20.05 -11.35
C PRO A 275 -13.54 -21.01 -10.61
N PRO A 276 -14.44 -20.49 -9.74
CA PRO A 276 -15.43 -21.30 -9.05
C PRO A 276 -16.68 -21.59 -9.89
N THR A 277 -17.12 -22.85 -9.83
CA THR A 277 -18.38 -23.36 -10.41
C THR A 277 -19.46 -23.45 -9.33
N SER A 278 -20.64 -22.88 -9.59
CA SER A 278 -21.94 -23.26 -8.98
C SER A 278 -23.05 -22.72 -9.90
N THR A 279 -23.65 -23.48 -10.81
CA THR A 279 -24.79 -24.42 -10.67
C THR A 279 -26.02 -23.87 -9.91
N HIS A 280 -27.01 -23.35 -10.65
CA HIS A 280 -28.41 -23.73 -10.44
C HIS A 280 -29.28 -23.54 -11.70
N ASN A 281 -29.53 -24.67 -12.35
CA ASN A 281 -30.73 -25.19 -13.04
C ASN A 281 -31.74 -24.31 -13.78
N ALA A 282 -32.16 -24.92 -14.89
CA ALA A 282 -33.03 -24.49 -15.96
C ALA A 282 -34.54 -24.68 -15.70
N ALA A 283 -35.32 -23.82 -16.35
CA ALA A 283 -36.66 -24.02 -16.92
C ALA A 283 -37.02 -22.65 -17.57
N ASP A 284 -37.76 -22.48 -18.64
CA ASP A 284 -38.40 -23.32 -19.65
C ASP A 284 -39.05 -22.31 -20.63
N SER A 285 -39.02 -22.62 -21.92
CA SER A 285 -39.91 -22.16 -23.00
C SER A 285 -40.19 -20.66 -23.26
N GLY A 286 -39.77 -20.20 -24.45
CA GLY A 286 -40.74 -19.93 -25.53
C GLY A 286 -41.17 -18.49 -25.83
N SER A 287 -41.07 -18.17 -27.14
CA SER A 287 -41.80 -17.17 -27.96
C SER A 287 -41.46 -15.68 -27.87
N ASP A 288 -40.86 -15.20 -28.98
CA ASP A 288 -41.39 -14.20 -29.92
C ASP A 288 -41.94 -12.84 -29.45
N ASP A 289 -41.40 -11.84 -30.14
CA ASP A 289 -42.05 -10.65 -30.69
C ASP A 289 -42.51 -9.46 -29.81
N ALA A 290 -42.05 -8.31 -30.30
CA ALA A 290 -42.77 -7.05 -30.45
C ALA A 290 -43.02 -6.14 -29.22
N LEU A 291 -42.38 -4.97 -29.31
CA LEU A 291 -42.92 -3.62 -29.09
C LEU A 291 -44.16 -3.47 -28.20
N GLY A 292 -44.02 -2.72 -27.12
CA GLY A 292 -45.19 -2.19 -26.41
C GLY A 292 -44.84 -1.51 -25.10
N VAL A 293 -44.41 -0.25 -25.17
CA VAL A 293 -44.59 0.67 -24.06
C VAL A 293 -46.10 0.84 -23.89
N ASP A 294 -46.68 0.29 -22.83
CA ASP A 294 -47.93 0.81 -22.30
C ASP A 294 -47.92 0.90 -20.77
N LEU A 295 -48.27 2.08 -20.31
CA LEU A 295 -48.37 2.49 -18.93
C LEU A 295 -49.68 1.95 -18.37
N THR A 296 -49.64 0.86 -17.61
CA THR A 296 -50.71 0.53 -16.65
C THR A 296 -50.18 -0.30 -15.47
N GLY A 297 -49.79 0.40 -14.40
CA GLY A 297 -50.05 0.05 -13.00
C GLY A 297 -49.95 -1.39 -12.51
N GLY A 298 -48.91 -2.14 -12.87
CA GLY A 298 -48.52 -3.38 -12.18
C GLY A 298 -47.52 -3.09 -11.07
N LEU A 299 -47.81 -3.50 -9.84
CA LEU A 299 -46.95 -3.36 -8.67
C LEU A 299 -45.69 -4.23 -8.85
N VAL A 300 -44.63 -3.67 -9.45
CA VAL A 300 -43.31 -4.32 -9.52
C VAL A 300 -42.76 -4.37 -8.10
N ASP A 301 -42.46 -5.57 -7.63
CA ASP A 301 -41.94 -5.81 -6.28
C ASP A 301 -40.57 -5.10 -6.14
N PRO A 302 -40.33 -4.27 -5.10
CA PRO A 302 -39.08 -3.50 -4.95
C PRO A 302 -37.79 -4.33 -4.99
N ALA A 303 -37.89 -5.65 -4.79
CA ALA A 303 -36.77 -6.59 -4.87
C ALA A 303 -36.26 -6.83 -6.31
N GLU A 304 -37.11 -6.78 -7.34
CA GLU A 304 -36.69 -7.03 -8.74
C GLU A 304 -36.00 -5.82 -9.38
N PHE A 305 -36.37 -4.61 -9.00
CA PHE A 305 -35.69 -3.40 -9.48
C PHE A 305 -34.32 -3.22 -8.79
N ALA A 306 -34.20 -3.63 -7.52
CA ALA A 306 -32.95 -3.64 -6.80
C ALA A 306 -31.99 -4.73 -7.32
N SER A 307 -32.47 -5.94 -7.61
CA SER A 307 -31.61 -7.03 -8.12
C SER A 307 -31.06 -6.76 -9.52
N ALA A 308 -31.85 -6.16 -10.42
CA ALA A 308 -31.42 -5.83 -11.78
C ALA A 308 -30.53 -4.58 -11.90
N GLY A 309 -30.59 -3.67 -10.92
CA GLY A 309 -29.72 -2.50 -10.82
C GLY A 309 -28.40 -2.84 -10.13
N MET A 310 -28.47 -3.52 -8.99
CA MET A 310 -27.32 -3.91 -8.18
C MET A 310 -26.50 -5.01 -8.86
N GLY A 311 -27.14 -5.95 -9.56
CA GLY A 311 -26.44 -6.96 -10.36
C GLY A 311 -25.63 -6.35 -11.51
N ARG A 312 -26.15 -5.28 -12.14
CA ARG A 312 -25.46 -4.55 -13.21
C ARG A 312 -24.26 -3.77 -12.70
N GLU A 313 -24.41 -3.15 -11.53
CA GLU A 313 -23.32 -2.43 -10.86
C GLU A 313 -22.23 -3.40 -10.40
N VAL A 314 -22.59 -4.56 -9.85
CA VAL A 314 -21.65 -5.64 -9.51
C VAL A 314 -20.93 -6.17 -10.76
N GLU A 315 -21.64 -6.40 -11.86
CA GLU A 315 -21.02 -6.85 -13.12
C GLU A 315 -20.07 -5.79 -13.69
N ASN A 316 -20.44 -4.50 -13.62
CA ASN A 316 -19.57 -3.40 -14.03
C ASN A 316 -18.31 -3.31 -13.14
N LEU A 317 -18.45 -3.44 -11.82
CA LEU A 317 -17.33 -3.47 -10.88
C LEU A 317 -16.42 -4.68 -11.13
N ILE A 318 -16.97 -5.85 -11.47
CA ILE A 318 -16.17 -7.03 -11.82
C ILE A 318 -15.36 -6.78 -13.10
N LYS A 319 -15.97 -6.19 -14.14
CA LYS A 319 -15.26 -5.84 -15.38
C LYS A 319 -14.14 -4.84 -15.11
N GLU A 320 -14.42 -3.75 -14.39
CA GLU A 320 -13.43 -2.76 -14.01
C GLU A 320 -12.30 -3.37 -13.17
N ASN A 321 -12.63 -4.24 -12.21
CA ASN A 321 -11.62 -4.93 -11.39
C ASN A 321 -10.74 -5.87 -12.22
N THR A 322 -11.32 -6.53 -13.23
CA THR A 322 -10.57 -7.38 -14.18
C THR A 322 -9.59 -6.53 -15.01
N GLU A 323 -10.04 -5.40 -15.57
CA GLU A 323 -9.17 -4.46 -16.30
C GLU A 323 -8.07 -3.87 -15.39
N LEU A 324 -8.41 -3.56 -14.13
CA LEU A 324 -7.45 -3.11 -13.12
C LEU A 324 -6.42 -4.21 -12.77
N LEU A 325 -6.82 -5.47 -12.73
CA LEU A 325 -5.91 -6.59 -12.53
C LEU A 325 -4.94 -6.74 -13.71
N GLU A 326 -5.43 -6.63 -14.94
CA GLU A 326 -4.62 -6.69 -16.15
C GLU A 326 -3.60 -5.54 -16.20
N THR A 327 -4.03 -4.31 -15.92
CA THR A 327 -3.13 -3.15 -15.87
C THR A 327 -2.12 -3.26 -14.73
N LYS A 328 -2.53 -3.74 -13.55
CA LYS A 328 -1.62 -4.05 -12.42
C LYS A 328 -0.56 -5.08 -12.84
N ASN A 329 -0.95 -6.14 -13.54
CA ASN A 329 -0.03 -7.17 -14.02
C ASN A 329 0.95 -6.61 -15.05
N ALA A 330 0.48 -5.80 -16.00
CA ALA A 330 1.34 -5.11 -16.96
C ALA A 330 2.36 -4.17 -16.27
N LEU A 331 1.91 -3.40 -15.28
CA LEU A 331 2.79 -2.53 -14.49
C LEU A 331 3.82 -3.31 -13.68
N ASN A 332 3.44 -4.47 -13.15
CA ASN A 332 4.40 -5.35 -12.45
C ASN A 332 5.50 -5.86 -13.38
N VAL A 333 5.17 -6.20 -14.63
CA VAL A 333 6.18 -6.57 -15.65
C VAL A 333 7.14 -5.39 -15.88
N VAL A 334 6.61 -4.19 -16.13
CA VAL A 334 7.44 -2.98 -16.35
C VAL A 334 8.32 -2.68 -15.14
N LYS A 335 7.77 -2.78 -13.92
CA LYS A 335 8.52 -2.60 -12.67
C LYS A 335 9.69 -3.58 -12.58
N ASN A 336 9.45 -4.86 -12.86
CA ASN A 336 10.48 -5.90 -12.80
C ASN A 336 11.58 -5.65 -13.84
N ASP A 337 11.23 -5.21 -15.05
CA ASP A 337 12.20 -4.85 -16.09
C ASP A 337 13.06 -3.64 -15.70
N LEU A 338 12.45 -2.62 -15.09
CA LEU A 338 13.17 -1.44 -14.60
C LEU A 338 14.14 -1.80 -13.46
N ILE A 339 13.73 -2.68 -12.54
CA ILE A 339 14.60 -3.20 -11.49
C ILE A 339 15.78 -3.95 -12.11
N ALA A 340 15.54 -4.82 -13.08
CA ALA A 340 16.60 -5.57 -13.76
C ALA A 340 17.59 -4.65 -14.49
N GLN A 341 17.12 -3.56 -15.10
CA GLN A 341 17.98 -2.55 -15.72
C GLN A 341 18.80 -1.78 -14.66
N LEU A 342 18.20 -1.40 -13.55
CA LEU A 342 18.88 -0.71 -12.45
C LEU A 342 19.99 -1.59 -11.86
N ASP A 343 19.70 -2.86 -11.61
CA ASP A 343 20.68 -3.85 -11.12
C ASP A 343 21.79 -4.10 -12.15
N GLY A 344 21.46 -4.09 -13.44
CA GLY A 344 22.45 -4.15 -14.52
C GLY A 344 23.39 -2.94 -14.50
N MET A 345 22.85 -1.73 -14.39
CA MET A 345 23.63 -0.50 -14.32
C MET A 345 24.48 -0.42 -13.04
N ALA A 346 23.93 -0.83 -11.90
CA ALA A 346 24.65 -0.88 -10.63
C ALA A 346 25.85 -1.84 -10.70
N ARG A 347 25.67 -3.03 -11.31
CA ARG A 347 26.76 -3.99 -11.54
C ARG A 347 27.83 -3.42 -12.46
N VAL A 348 27.47 -2.78 -13.57
CA VAL A 348 28.43 -2.14 -14.49
C VAL A 348 29.21 -1.02 -13.78
N ASN A 349 28.53 -0.21 -12.97
CA ASN A 349 29.17 0.85 -12.20
C ASN A 349 30.15 0.30 -11.16
N LYS A 350 29.76 -0.75 -10.41
CA LYS A 350 30.66 -1.47 -9.48
C LYS A 350 31.91 -2.00 -10.22
N ILE A 351 31.75 -2.61 -11.40
CA ILE A 351 32.86 -3.10 -12.22
C ILE A 351 33.78 -1.95 -12.68
N PHE A 352 33.20 -0.83 -13.11
CA PHE A 352 33.98 0.33 -13.54
C PHE A 352 34.78 0.94 -12.38
N CYS A 353 34.18 1.08 -11.21
CA CYS A 353 34.85 1.52 -9.98
C CYS A 353 36.00 0.58 -9.60
N ALA A 354 35.77 -0.74 -9.62
CA ALA A 354 36.81 -1.73 -9.32
C ALA A 354 37.99 -1.66 -10.31
N LYS A 355 37.71 -1.51 -11.62
CA LYS A 355 38.76 -1.33 -12.64
C LYS A 355 39.56 -0.04 -12.42
N ARG A 356 38.90 1.09 -12.13
CA ARG A 356 39.58 2.35 -11.82
C ARG A 356 40.47 2.22 -10.58
N TYR A 357 40.00 1.55 -9.54
CA TYR A 357 40.76 1.33 -8.31
C TYR A 357 41.99 0.43 -8.55
N ALA A 358 41.83 -0.63 -9.35
CA ALA A 358 42.94 -1.51 -9.73
C ALA A 358 44.01 -0.76 -10.54
N VAL A 359 43.61 0.08 -11.50
CA VAL A 359 44.54 0.90 -12.29
C VAL A 359 45.29 1.91 -11.41
N TRP A 360 44.59 2.58 -10.49
CA TRP A 360 45.20 3.50 -9.54
C TRP A 360 46.23 2.79 -8.64
N ARG A 361 45.86 1.64 -8.06
CA ARG A 361 46.76 0.84 -7.22
C ARG A 361 47.98 0.29 -7.98
N TRP A 362 47.85 0.01 -9.28
CA TRP A 362 48.97 -0.43 -10.12
C TRP A 362 49.95 0.71 -10.42
N SER A 363 49.42 1.92 -10.65
CA SER A 363 50.21 3.14 -10.87
C SER A 363 50.98 3.59 -9.62
N GLU A 364 50.51 3.25 -8.43
CA GLU A 364 51.19 3.61 -7.17
C GLU A 364 52.26 2.59 -6.76
N ARG A 365 52.31 1.45 -7.47
CA ARG A 365 53.22 0.32 -7.19
C ARG A 365 54.32 0.16 -8.25
N SER A 366 54.26 0.91 -9.36
CA SER A 366 55.33 1.11 -10.35
C SER A 366 55.96 2.48 -10.15
#